data_AF-A0A933FTQ2-F1
#
_entry.id   AF-A0A933FTQ2-F1
#
_cell.length_a   1.000
_cell.length_b   1.000
_cell.length_c   1.000
_cell.angle_alpha   90.00
_cell.angle_beta   90.00
_cell.angle_gamma   90.00
#
_symmetry.space_group_name_H-M   'P 1'
#
loop_
_entity.id
_entity.type
_entity.pdbx_description
1 polymer ?
#
loop_
_entity_poly.entity_id
_entity_poly.type
_entity_poly.pdbx_seq_one_letter_code
_entity_poly.pdbx_strand_id
1 'polypeptide(L)'
;MRFHIITIFPEMFSSPLSHSILKKAQEKGMISVGLSDLRGYTTDRHRTTDDYPYGGGQGMVMKPEPLVAAIEDARQISRKPRVILLTPRGRVFDQAEASRLAQEEELVLICGRYEGVDERVSSFVDDELSIGDYTLSGGELAALVIIDCVTRLIPGVLGNVKSPQEDSFSTGLLEYPQYTRPEEFRGMKVPEILLSGDHMKINKWRREMSLKLTAERRPDLINKQQSSEEEIKLRQVHPTRLYAALLHYPVYDKNGRVVTTAVTNMDIHDIARSARTYGLRGFYVVTSVKALQKLAQKIITHWETGYGSEYNHTRKEALARVRLKDTLDDVIIDVERECGEKPRLVMTSARSGKGRTPFGEARNMLEKEPSVPFLLLFGTGWGLTDAVLADSNYILEPIEGGTDYNHLSVRSAAAIILDRLLGKQ
;
A
#
# COMPACT_ATOMS: atom_id res chain seq x y z
N MET A 1 -7.83 25.51 22.27
CA MET A 1 -8.80 24.87 21.35
C MET A 1 -9.99 24.37 22.14
N ARG A 2 -11.20 24.43 21.58
CA ARG A 2 -12.41 23.86 22.21
C ARG A 2 -12.92 22.68 21.41
N PHE A 3 -13.27 21.60 22.08
CA PHE A 3 -14.04 20.51 21.49
C PHE A 3 -15.45 20.56 22.06
N HIS A 4 -16.45 20.36 21.22
CA HIS A 4 -17.83 20.21 21.64
C HIS A 4 -18.39 18.93 21.03
N ILE A 5 -18.94 18.04 21.83
CA ILE A 5 -19.40 16.74 21.36
C ILE A 5 -20.92 16.67 21.51
N ILE A 6 -21.59 16.34 20.42
CA ILE A 6 -23.03 16.06 20.39
C ILE A 6 -23.20 14.54 20.36
N THR A 7 -23.75 13.97 21.43
CA THR A 7 -23.89 12.52 21.59
C THR A 7 -25.12 12.20 22.45
N ILE A 8 -25.60 10.96 22.38
CA ILE A 8 -26.58 10.42 23.33
C ILE A 8 -25.91 9.65 24.49
N PHE A 9 -24.58 9.64 24.58
CA PHE A 9 -23.83 8.98 25.66
C PHE A 9 -22.67 9.85 26.18
N PRO A 10 -22.96 11.02 26.76
CA PRO A 10 -21.91 11.91 27.28
C PRO A 10 -21.03 11.24 28.35
N GLU A 11 -21.58 10.30 29.12
CA GLU A 11 -20.85 9.59 30.19
C GLU A 11 -19.69 8.73 29.67
N MET A 12 -19.70 8.33 28.39
CA MET A 12 -18.59 7.59 27.77
C MET A 12 -17.29 8.39 27.74
N PHE A 13 -17.37 9.72 27.79
CA PHE A 13 -16.23 10.61 27.73
C PHE A 13 -15.62 10.88 29.12
N SER A 14 -16.35 10.62 30.20
CA SER A 14 -15.93 10.95 31.57
C SER A 14 -14.58 10.34 31.94
N SER A 15 -14.36 9.07 31.63
CA SER A 15 -13.09 8.40 31.96
C SER A 15 -11.95 8.83 31.02
N PRO A 16 -12.05 8.69 29.68
CA PRO A 16 -10.94 9.02 28.79
C PRO A 16 -10.46 10.47 28.91
N LEU A 17 -11.37 11.43 29.06
CA LEU A 17 -11.01 12.85 29.21
C LEU A 17 -10.37 13.17 30.57
N SER A 18 -10.59 12.33 31.58
CA SER A 18 -10.06 12.50 32.94
C SER A 18 -8.70 11.82 33.15
N HIS A 19 -8.05 11.32 32.11
CA HIS A 19 -6.77 10.63 32.23
C HIS A 19 -5.71 11.13 31.24
N SER A 20 -4.46 10.76 31.52
CA SER A 20 -3.32 10.91 30.62
C SER A 20 -3.13 12.36 30.09
N ILE A 21 -2.77 12.49 28.81
CA ILE A 21 -2.43 13.75 28.16
C ILE A 21 -3.63 14.69 28.02
N LEU A 22 -4.83 14.16 27.82
CA LEU A 22 -6.06 14.95 27.70
C LEU A 22 -6.38 15.69 29.01
N LYS A 23 -6.30 14.98 30.15
CA LYS A 23 -6.43 15.62 31.47
C LYS A 23 -5.40 16.73 31.66
N LYS A 24 -4.12 16.44 31.41
CA LYS A 24 -3.04 17.43 31.56
C LYS A 24 -3.24 18.65 30.65
N ALA A 25 -3.72 18.45 29.42
CA ALA A 25 -4.00 19.54 28.49
C ALA A 25 -5.18 20.41 28.96
N GLN A 26 -6.22 19.81 29.52
CA GLN A 26 -7.34 20.53 30.15
C GLN A 26 -6.91 21.30 31.40
N GLU A 27 -6.14 20.69 32.30
CA GLU A 27 -5.63 21.35 33.52
C GLU A 27 -4.73 22.57 33.21
N LYS A 28 -4.03 22.53 32.07
CA LYS A 28 -3.23 23.65 31.56
C LYS A 28 -4.04 24.66 30.75
N GLY A 29 -5.35 24.46 30.57
CA GLY A 29 -6.22 25.33 29.78
C GLY A 29 -5.92 25.33 28.27
N MET A 30 -5.17 24.34 27.76
CA MET A 30 -4.83 24.24 26.33
C MET A 30 -6.01 23.75 25.49
N ILE A 31 -6.81 22.85 26.10
CA ILE A 31 -8.06 22.37 25.54
C ILE A 31 -9.20 22.49 26.55
N SER A 32 -10.44 22.54 26.05
CA SER A 32 -11.65 22.30 26.85
C SER A 32 -12.61 21.44 26.07
N VAL A 33 -13.31 20.52 26.74
CA VAL A 33 -14.28 19.62 26.10
C VAL A 33 -15.67 19.85 26.68
N GLY A 34 -16.60 20.32 25.84
CA GLY A 34 -18.02 20.42 26.15
C GLY A 34 -18.77 19.18 25.66
N LEU A 35 -19.77 18.74 26.44
CA LEU A 35 -20.59 17.58 26.14
C LEU A 35 -22.06 18.00 26.10
N SER A 36 -22.73 17.70 25.01
CA SER A 36 -24.16 17.92 24.83
C SER A 36 -24.88 16.59 24.65
N ASP A 37 -25.76 16.26 25.60
CA ASP A 37 -26.71 15.16 25.45
C ASP A 37 -27.77 15.57 24.43
N LEU A 38 -27.74 14.94 23.25
CA LEU A 38 -28.67 15.23 22.15
C LEU A 38 -30.14 15.10 22.58
N ARG A 39 -30.44 14.25 23.56
CA ARG A 39 -31.79 14.11 24.12
C ARG A 39 -32.31 15.41 24.73
N GLY A 40 -31.45 16.38 25.07
CA GLY A 40 -31.85 17.71 25.55
C GLY A 40 -32.45 18.61 24.47
N TYR A 41 -32.25 18.28 23.19
CA TYR A 41 -32.72 19.06 22.04
C TYR A 41 -33.99 18.48 21.41
N THR A 42 -34.62 17.54 22.10
CA THR A 42 -35.89 16.93 21.69
C THR A 42 -37.08 17.72 22.24
N THR A 43 -38.23 17.64 21.57
CA THR A 43 -39.45 18.34 21.97
C THR A 43 -40.50 17.42 22.60
N ASP A 44 -40.32 16.10 22.48
CA ASP A 44 -41.24 15.10 23.02
C ASP A 44 -40.86 14.68 24.45
N ARG A 45 -41.85 14.17 25.19
CA ARG A 45 -41.68 13.76 26.60
C ARG A 45 -40.70 12.59 26.77
N HIS A 46 -40.56 11.73 25.76
CA HIS A 46 -39.72 10.52 25.83
C HIS A 46 -38.26 10.79 25.44
N ARG A 47 -37.97 12.03 25.02
CA ARG A 47 -36.66 12.47 24.53
C ARG A 47 -36.14 11.61 23.38
N THR A 48 -37.00 11.36 22.40
CA THR A 48 -36.74 10.48 21.27
C THR A 48 -35.80 11.13 20.25
N THR A 49 -34.63 10.51 20.03
CA THR A 49 -33.59 11.00 19.12
C THR A 49 -33.51 10.26 17.78
N ASP A 50 -34.34 9.24 17.60
CA ASP A 50 -34.32 8.33 16.46
C ASP A 50 -35.74 7.93 16.03
N ASP A 51 -35.88 7.47 14.79
CA ASP A 51 -37.15 6.98 14.22
C ASP A 51 -36.89 5.91 13.15
N TYR A 52 -37.95 5.25 12.67
CA TYR A 52 -37.86 4.24 11.61
C TYR A 52 -37.40 4.85 10.28
N PRO A 53 -36.55 4.15 9.52
CA PRO A 53 -36.14 4.62 8.20
C PRO A 53 -37.30 4.58 7.19
N TYR A 54 -37.41 5.64 6.37
CA TYR A 54 -38.22 5.59 5.15
C TYR A 54 -37.66 4.54 4.18
N GLY A 55 -38.55 3.86 3.45
CA GLY A 55 -38.18 2.78 2.52
C GLY A 55 -38.11 1.39 3.15
N GLY A 56 -38.36 1.27 4.46
CA GLY A 56 -38.22 0.02 5.21
C GLY A 56 -36.75 -0.28 5.55
N GLY A 57 -36.52 -1.39 6.25
CA GLY A 57 -35.20 -1.75 6.77
C GLY A 57 -35.27 -2.16 8.24
N GLN A 58 -34.16 -2.69 8.75
CA GLN A 58 -33.98 -2.93 10.19
C GLN A 58 -33.27 -1.73 10.81
N GLY A 59 -33.43 -1.54 12.13
CA GLY A 59 -32.77 -0.48 12.87
C GLY A 59 -33.53 0.85 12.88
N MET A 60 -32.85 1.88 13.38
CA MET A 60 -33.40 3.24 13.57
C MET A 60 -32.42 4.25 12.96
N VAL A 61 -32.92 5.42 12.57
CA VAL A 61 -32.13 6.54 12.04
C VAL A 61 -32.29 7.73 12.96
N MET A 62 -31.19 8.41 13.28
CA MET A 62 -31.25 9.60 14.13
C MET A 62 -32.01 10.73 13.45
N LYS A 63 -32.93 11.33 14.20
CA LYS A 63 -33.84 12.37 13.72
C LYS A 63 -33.09 13.66 13.39
N PRO A 64 -33.46 14.35 12.30
CA PRO A 64 -32.78 15.58 11.91
C PRO A 64 -33.04 16.74 12.88
N GLU A 65 -34.25 16.86 13.44
CA GLU A 65 -34.64 18.03 14.26
C GLU A 65 -33.76 18.23 15.50
N PRO A 66 -33.54 17.24 16.39
CA PRO A 66 -32.68 17.43 17.56
C PRO A 66 -31.22 17.67 17.17
N LEU A 67 -30.74 17.03 16.09
CA LEU A 67 -29.36 17.20 15.62
C LEU A 67 -29.11 18.60 15.08
N VAL A 68 -30.00 19.10 14.21
CA VAL A 68 -29.92 20.46 13.67
C VAL A 68 -30.01 21.49 14.79
N ALA A 69 -30.94 21.32 15.74
CA ALA A 69 -31.04 22.22 16.89
C ALA A 69 -29.75 22.25 17.73
N ALA A 70 -29.12 21.10 17.98
CA ALA A 70 -27.84 21.02 18.70
C ALA A 70 -26.68 21.66 17.91
N ILE A 71 -26.65 21.50 16.59
CA ILE A 71 -25.65 22.14 15.72
C ILE A 71 -25.82 23.66 15.72
N GLU A 72 -27.06 24.15 15.62
CA GLU A 72 -27.37 25.57 15.62
C GLU A 72 -27.02 26.22 16.96
N ASP A 73 -27.32 25.57 18.08
CA ASP A 73 -26.93 26.01 19.42
C ASP A 73 -25.40 26.10 19.57
N ALA A 74 -24.67 25.08 19.12
CA ALA A 74 -23.20 25.11 19.11
C ALA A 74 -22.65 26.28 18.26
N ARG A 75 -23.30 26.59 17.12
CA ARG A 75 -22.96 27.74 16.26
C ARG A 75 -23.33 29.09 16.87
N GLN A 76 -24.21 29.16 17.86
CA GLN A 76 -24.52 30.40 18.59
C GLN A 76 -23.47 30.69 19.68
N ILE A 77 -22.97 29.64 20.34
CA ILE A 77 -21.96 29.74 21.39
C ILE A 77 -20.61 30.21 20.82
N SER A 78 -20.29 29.80 19.59
CA SER A 78 -19.01 30.08 18.94
C SER A 78 -19.17 30.75 17.58
N ARG A 79 -18.35 31.75 17.28
CA ARG A 79 -18.54 32.61 16.08
C ARG A 79 -18.40 31.87 14.75
N LYS A 80 -17.76 30.69 14.71
CA LYS A 80 -17.64 29.82 13.52
C LYS A 80 -17.01 28.44 13.84
N PRO A 81 -17.68 27.55 14.60
CA PRO A 81 -17.12 26.23 14.87
C PRO A 81 -17.06 25.39 13.58
N ARG A 82 -16.06 24.52 13.47
CA ARG A 82 -16.02 23.50 12.42
C ARG A 82 -16.86 22.30 12.85
N VAL A 83 -17.96 22.04 12.16
CA VAL A 83 -18.92 20.97 12.50
C VAL A 83 -18.61 19.72 11.68
N ILE A 84 -18.37 18.61 12.36
CA ILE A 84 -17.92 17.36 11.75
C ILE A 84 -18.87 16.22 12.13
N LEU A 85 -19.43 15.56 11.12
CA LEU A 85 -20.16 14.31 11.31
C LEU A 85 -19.19 13.12 11.25
N LEU A 86 -19.23 12.29 12.29
CA LEU A 86 -18.41 11.07 12.35
C LEU A 86 -19.18 9.91 11.73
N THR A 87 -18.69 9.43 10.58
CA THR A 87 -19.41 8.45 9.75
C THR A 87 -18.42 7.67 8.87
N PRO A 88 -18.62 6.35 8.66
CA PRO A 88 -17.72 5.52 7.85
C PRO A 88 -17.65 5.94 6.38
N ARG A 89 -18.65 6.68 5.86
CA ARG A 89 -18.63 7.22 4.48
C ARG A 89 -17.79 8.48 4.31
N GLY A 90 -17.36 9.08 5.42
CA GLY A 90 -16.57 10.31 5.43
C GLY A 90 -15.17 10.09 4.90
N ARG A 91 -14.42 11.18 4.69
CA ARG A 91 -13.00 11.09 4.35
C ARG A 91 -12.26 10.38 5.50
N VAL A 92 -11.38 9.45 5.16
CA VAL A 92 -10.54 8.76 6.16
C VAL A 92 -9.63 9.76 6.85
N PHE A 93 -9.69 9.78 8.17
CA PHE A 93 -8.91 10.64 9.04
C PHE A 93 -7.44 10.19 9.06
N ASP A 94 -6.55 11.10 8.70
CA ASP A 94 -5.11 10.87 8.68
C ASP A 94 -4.34 11.97 9.45
N GLN A 95 -3.01 11.84 9.49
CA GLN A 95 -2.16 12.78 10.24
C GLN A 95 -2.18 14.20 9.65
N ALA A 96 -2.40 14.34 8.34
CA ALA A 96 -2.50 15.64 7.67
C ALA A 96 -3.80 16.34 8.08
N GLU A 97 -4.90 15.60 8.14
CA GLU A 97 -6.18 16.07 8.61
C GLU A 97 -6.14 16.44 10.09
N ALA A 98 -5.49 15.63 10.94
CA ALA A 98 -5.25 15.99 12.34
C ALA A 98 -4.52 17.34 12.47
N SER A 99 -3.49 17.55 11.64
CA SER A 99 -2.71 18.80 11.61
C SER A 99 -3.54 20.00 11.13
N ARG A 100 -4.44 19.79 10.16
CA ARG A 100 -5.39 20.81 9.69
C ARG A 100 -6.38 21.18 10.78
N LEU A 101 -7.02 20.18 11.39
CA LEU A 101 -7.98 20.39 12.48
C LEU A 101 -7.33 21.03 13.71
N ALA A 102 -6.05 20.79 13.96
CA ALA A 102 -5.30 21.42 15.05
C ALA A 102 -5.15 22.95 14.91
N GLN A 103 -5.43 23.52 13.74
CA GLN A 103 -5.44 24.97 13.50
C GLN A 103 -6.80 25.62 13.81
N GLU A 104 -7.85 24.84 14.01
CA GLU A 104 -9.19 25.36 14.30
C GLU A 104 -9.28 25.83 15.75
N GLU A 105 -10.02 26.91 16.01
CA GLU A 105 -10.27 27.35 17.40
C GLU A 105 -11.23 26.39 18.12
N GLU A 106 -12.19 25.84 17.37
CA GLU A 106 -13.26 25.02 17.90
C GLU A 106 -13.76 23.96 16.91
N LEU A 107 -13.92 22.74 17.41
CA LEU A 107 -14.43 21.58 16.69
C LEU A 107 -15.71 21.07 17.34
N VAL A 108 -16.79 20.94 16.56
CA VAL A 108 -18.03 20.28 16.98
C VAL A 108 -18.06 18.89 16.35
N LEU A 109 -18.05 17.84 17.17
CA LEU A 109 -18.05 16.45 16.74
C LEU A 109 -19.42 15.81 16.99
N ILE A 110 -20.08 15.36 15.93
CA ILE A 110 -21.38 14.71 16.01
C ILE A 110 -21.19 13.20 15.99
N CYS A 111 -21.60 12.55 17.09
CA CYS A 111 -21.52 11.10 17.23
C CYS A 111 -22.82 10.45 16.73
N GLY A 112 -22.79 9.95 15.48
CA GLY A 112 -23.88 9.15 14.93
C GLY A 112 -24.06 7.81 15.67
N ARG A 113 -25.27 7.27 15.66
CA ARG A 113 -25.69 6.00 16.27
C ARG A 113 -26.69 5.28 15.37
N TYR A 114 -27.02 4.05 15.75
CA TYR A 114 -27.98 3.19 15.04
C TYR A 114 -27.52 2.94 13.59
N GLU A 115 -28.42 3.00 12.60
CA GLU A 115 -28.06 2.91 11.17
C GLU A 115 -27.38 4.19 10.66
N GLY A 116 -27.42 5.26 11.44
CA GLY A 116 -26.78 6.53 11.13
C GLY A 116 -27.70 7.72 11.38
N VAL A 117 -27.37 8.80 10.68
CA VAL A 117 -28.05 10.09 10.78
C VAL A 117 -28.87 10.34 9.53
N ASP A 118 -30.02 10.98 9.66
CA ASP A 118 -30.80 11.44 8.51
C ASP A 118 -29.93 12.26 7.53
N GLU A 119 -29.98 11.89 6.26
CA GLU A 119 -29.13 12.47 5.21
C GLU A 119 -29.21 14.00 5.15
N ARG A 120 -30.35 14.60 5.47
CA ARG A 120 -30.56 16.05 5.40
C ARG A 120 -29.67 16.82 6.38
N VAL A 121 -29.20 16.17 7.45
CA VAL A 121 -28.26 16.76 8.41
C VAL A 121 -26.90 17.05 7.75
N SER A 122 -26.52 16.34 6.68
CA SER A 122 -25.28 16.60 5.94
C SER A 122 -25.17 18.04 5.42
N SER A 123 -26.30 18.72 5.17
CA SER A 123 -26.33 20.12 4.73
C SER A 123 -26.01 21.13 5.86
N PHE A 124 -25.90 20.65 7.11
CA PHE A 124 -25.62 21.46 8.30
C PHE A 124 -24.23 21.22 8.89
N VAL A 125 -23.46 20.30 8.31
CA VAL A 125 -22.08 19.98 8.73
C VAL A 125 -21.08 20.49 7.70
N ASP A 126 -19.85 20.74 8.15
CA ASP A 126 -18.77 21.23 7.29
C ASP A 126 -17.89 20.11 6.75
N ASP A 127 -17.74 19.00 7.50
CA ASP A 127 -16.98 17.81 7.11
C ASP A 127 -17.70 16.52 7.54
N GLU A 128 -17.41 15.44 6.83
CA GLU A 128 -17.67 14.06 7.26
C GLU A 128 -16.35 13.31 7.38
N LEU A 129 -16.09 12.69 8.53
CA LEU A 129 -14.84 11.96 8.79
C LEU A 129 -15.08 10.51 9.23
N SER A 130 -14.29 9.61 8.67
CA SER A 130 -14.17 8.20 9.05
C SER A 130 -12.83 7.96 9.74
N ILE A 131 -12.77 7.09 10.75
CA ILE A 131 -11.50 6.68 11.38
C ILE A 131 -10.93 5.37 10.81
N GLY A 132 -11.54 4.86 9.73
CA GLY A 132 -11.02 3.73 8.97
C GLY A 132 -12.12 2.84 8.37
N ASP A 133 -11.69 1.84 7.61
CA ASP A 133 -12.57 0.97 6.82
C ASP A 133 -13.15 -0.17 7.67
N TYR A 134 -13.92 0.21 8.68
CA TYR A 134 -14.63 -0.69 9.60
C TYR A 134 -15.83 0.02 10.22
N THR A 135 -16.75 -0.75 10.79
CA THR A 135 -18.00 -0.25 11.40
C THR A 135 -17.94 -0.29 12.92
N LEU A 136 -18.38 0.79 13.57
CA LEU A 136 -18.55 0.89 15.02
C LEU A 136 -20.03 1.06 15.36
N SER A 137 -20.40 0.82 16.63
CA SER A 137 -21.78 1.04 17.11
C SER A 137 -22.13 2.51 17.32
N GLY A 138 -21.16 3.41 17.20
CA GLY A 138 -21.35 4.85 17.38
C GLY A 138 -20.08 5.67 17.15
N GLY A 139 -20.26 6.98 16.97
CA GLY A 139 -19.18 7.93 16.71
C GLY A 139 -18.32 8.30 17.93
N GLU A 140 -18.66 7.88 19.15
CA GLU A 140 -17.99 8.34 20.38
C GLU A 140 -16.51 7.93 20.44
N LEU A 141 -16.18 6.72 19.99
CA LEU A 141 -14.79 6.28 19.90
C LEU A 141 -14.03 7.04 18.82
N ALA A 142 -14.67 7.34 17.69
CA ALA A 142 -14.09 8.16 16.64
C ALA A 142 -13.81 9.60 17.13
N ALA A 143 -14.72 10.17 17.93
CA ALA A 143 -14.53 11.47 18.53
C ALA A 143 -13.31 11.46 19.47
N LEU A 144 -13.18 10.43 20.32
CA LEU A 144 -12.02 10.28 21.21
C LEU A 144 -10.70 10.15 20.45
N VAL A 145 -10.67 9.38 19.36
CA VAL A 145 -9.49 9.24 18.49
C VAL A 145 -9.08 10.59 17.92
N ILE A 146 -10.03 11.33 17.35
CA ILE A 146 -9.77 12.65 16.77
C ILE A 146 -9.29 13.63 17.84
N ILE A 147 -9.97 13.68 19.00
CA ILE A 147 -9.58 14.56 20.13
C ILE A 147 -8.16 14.26 20.58
N ASP A 148 -7.77 12.99 20.74
CA ASP A 148 -6.42 12.62 21.15
C ASP A 148 -5.38 13.04 20.11
N CYS A 149 -5.57 12.66 18.84
CA CYS A 149 -4.67 13.00 17.74
C CYS A 149 -4.47 14.52 17.59
N VAL A 150 -5.56 15.29 17.59
CA VAL A 150 -5.51 16.75 17.45
C VAL A 150 -4.89 17.40 18.68
N THR A 151 -5.24 16.95 19.89
CA THR A 151 -4.70 17.52 21.14
C THR A 151 -3.18 17.37 21.23
N ARG A 152 -2.62 16.24 20.78
CA ARG A 152 -1.16 16.02 20.75
C ARG A 152 -0.40 17.05 19.91
N LEU A 153 -1.05 17.62 18.89
CA LEU A 153 -0.45 18.59 17.98
C LEU A 153 -0.51 20.04 18.49
N ILE A 154 -1.28 20.30 19.56
CA ILE A 154 -1.38 21.64 20.15
C ILE A 154 -0.07 21.99 20.87
N PRO A 155 0.58 23.13 20.54
CA PRO A 155 1.82 23.55 21.16
C PRO A 155 1.74 23.59 22.70
N GLY A 156 2.70 22.95 23.36
CA GLY A 156 2.80 22.91 24.83
C GLY A 156 2.16 21.68 25.49
N VAL A 157 1.38 20.86 24.76
CA VAL A 157 0.74 19.65 25.31
C VAL A 157 1.78 18.57 25.61
N LEU A 158 2.55 18.11 24.63
CA LEU A 158 3.51 17.01 24.77
C LEU A 158 4.83 17.38 25.46
N GLY A 159 5.04 18.66 25.81
CA GLY A 159 6.23 19.15 26.52
C GLY A 159 7.53 19.19 25.72
N ASN A 160 7.75 18.25 24.79
CA ASN A 160 8.88 18.23 23.86
C ASN A 160 8.42 18.63 22.45
N VAL A 161 8.98 19.74 21.93
CA VAL A 161 8.63 20.30 20.62
C VAL A 161 8.98 19.36 19.46
N LYS A 162 9.96 18.46 19.64
CA LYS A 162 10.41 17.53 18.58
C LYS A 162 9.55 16.28 18.46
N SER A 163 8.90 15.84 19.53
CA SER A 163 8.16 14.56 19.55
C SER A 163 7.09 14.46 18.45
N PRO A 164 6.21 15.46 18.24
CA PRO A 164 5.22 15.39 17.17
C PRO A 164 5.83 15.33 15.76
N GLN A 165 7.04 15.87 15.57
CA GLN A 165 7.69 15.96 14.26
C GLN A 165 8.40 14.66 13.86
N GLU A 166 8.80 13.85 14.85
CA GLU A 166 9.51 12.59 14.66
C GLU A 166 8.58 11.36 14.74
N ASP A 167 7.32 11.54 15.15
CA ASP A 167 6.29 10.50 15.17
C ASP A 167 6.03 9.90 13.77
N SER A 168 5.50 8.68 13.77
CA SER A 168 5.01 8.04 12.54
C SER A 168 4.01 8.95 11.80
N PHE A 169 4.08 8.95 10.47
CA PHE A 169 3.25 9.72 9.53
C PHE A 169 3.52 11.23 9.47
N SER A 170 4.16 11.84 10.47
CA SER A 170 4.48 13.28 10.45
C SER A 170 5.43 13.70 9.33
N THR A 171 6.33 12.80 8.92
CA THR A 171 7.23 12.99 7.76
C THR A 171 6.84 12.12 6.56
N GLY A 172 5.67 11.50 6.60
CA GLY A 172 5.25 10.49 5.62
C GLY A 172 5.96 9.14 5.77
N LEU A 173 6.66 8.87 6.88
CA LEU A 173 7.30 7.58 7.18
C LEU A 173 6.83 7.03 8.53
N LEU A 174 7.04 5.73 8.75
CA LEU A 174 6.94 5.11 10.08
C LEU A 174 8.15 5.47 10.95
N GLU A 175 7.96 5.52 12.27
CA GLU A 175 9.03 5.77 13.23
C GLU A 175 10.02 4.59 13.29
N TYR A 176 11.26 4.88 13.66
CA TYR A 176 12.30 3.87 13.88
C TYR A 176 12.03 3.01 15.13
N PRO A 177 12.61 1.80 15.24
CA PRO A 177 12.42 0.96 16.41
C PRO A 177 13.04 1.60 17.66
N GLN A 178 12.28 1.53 18.76
CA GLN A 178 12.66 2.09 20.05
C GLN A 178 13.25 1.00 20.95
N TYR A 179 14.26 1.38 21.72
CA TYR A 179 14.93 0.51 22.69
C TYR A 179 15.03 1.23 24.03
N THR A 180 14.89 0.48 25.11
CA THR A 180 15.08 0.96 26.47
C THR A 180 15.85 -0.06 27.28
N ARG A 181 16.22 0.31 28.50
CA ARG A 181 16.94 -0.58 29.42
C ARG A 181 16.09 -1.82 29.75
N PRO A 182 16.72 -2.99 29.96
CA PRO A 182 18.17 -3.26 30.00
C PRO A 182 18.82 -3.38 28.61
N GLU A 183 20.17 -3.28 28.54
CA GLU A 183 20.93 -3.37 27.28
C GLU A 183 20.84 -4.73 26.59
N GLU A 184 20.67 -5.81 27.37
CA GLU A 184 20.41 -7.15 26.85
C GLU A 184 19.17 -7.74 27.53
N PHE A 185 18.24 -8.23 26.72
CA PHE A 185 17.04 -8.89 27.18
C PHE A 185 16.87 -10.22 26.47
N ARG A 186 17.00 -11.33 27.21
CA ARG A 186 16.86 -12.71 26.68
C ARG A 186 17.78 -12.99 25.47
N GLY A 187 19.04 -12.55 25.54
CA GLY A 187 20.00 -12.71 24.44
C GLY A 187 19.86 -11.69 23.30
N MET A 188 18.85 -10.81 23.33
CA MET A 188 18.68 -9.73 22.35
C MET A 188 19.33 -8.46 22.87
N LYS A 189 20.35 -7.98 22.15
CA LYS A 189 21.08 -6.76 22.51
C LYS A 189 20.50 -5.53 21.83
N VAL A 190 20.55 -4.40 22.53
CA VAL A 190 20.35 -3.07 21.92
C VAL A 190 21.44 -2.84 20.86
N PRO A 191 21.11 -2.30 19.67
CA PRO A 191 22.10 -1.97 18.66
C PRO A 191 23.24 -1.11 19.22
N GLU A 192 24.49 -1.52 19.01
CA GLU A 192 25.69 -0.84 19.57
C GLU A 192 25.75 0.65 19.21
N ILE A 193 25.24 1.01 18.03
CA ILE A 193 25.17 2.41 17.59
C ILE A 193 24.34 3.30 18.52
N LEU A 194 23.30 2.76 19.16
CA LEU A 194 22.46 3.47 20.12
C LEU A 194 23.15 3.63 21.48
N LEU A 195 24.18 2.82 21.76
CA LEU A 195 25.00 2.89 22.97
C LEU A 195 26.23 3.80 22.80
N SER A 196 26.52 4.24 21.56
CA SER A 196 27.75 4.97 21.24
C SER A 196 27.79 6.43 21.72
N GLY A 197 26.62 7.03 22.00
CA GLY A 197 26.50 8.47 22.31
C GLY A 197 26.72 9.42 21.12
N ASP A 198 27.03 8.91 19.92
CA ASP A 198 27.25 9.71 18.72
C ASP A 198 25.91 10.12 18.09
N HIS A 199 25.44 11.33 18.43
CA HIS A 199 24.15 11.84 17.98
C HIS A 199 23.98 11.85 16.45
N MET A 200 25.05 12.12 15.68
CA MET A 200 24.96 12.13 14.21
C MET A 200 24.74 10.72 13.67
N LYS A 201 25.52 9.74 14.16
CA LYS A 201 25.35 8.35 13.75
C LYS A 201 24.01 7.76 14.19
N ILE A 202 23.55 8.12 15.39
CA ILE A 202 22.24 7.69 15.90
C ILE A 202 21.13 8.25 15.02
N ASN A 203 21.16 9.54 14.66
CA ASN A 203 20.14 10.13 13.79
C ASN A 203 20.14 9.51 12.38
N LYS A 204 21.32 9.23 11.82
CA LYS A 204 21.45 8.53 10.54
C LYS A 204 20.84 7.14 10.61
N TRP A 205 21.19 6.36 11.63
CA TRP A 205 20.64 5.02 11.85
C TRP A 205 19.12 5.04 12.03
N ARG A 206 18.59 6.01 12.80
CA ARG A 206 17.16 6.22 12.98
C ARG A 206 16.45 6.46 11.65
N ARG A 207 17.00 7.33 10.80
CA ARG A 207 16.45 7.59 9.46
C ARG A 207 16.46 6.33 8.59
N GLU A 208 17.59 5.61 8.55
CA GLU A 208 17.72 4.37 7.78
C GLU A 208 16.71 3.31 8.23
N MET A 209 16.53 3.14 9.54
CA MET A 209 15.56 2.18 10.08
C MET A 209 14.11 2.58 9.86
N SER A 210 13.77 3.86 9.98
CA SER A 210 12.45 4.40 9.64
C SER A 210 12.11 4.12 8.17
N LEU A 211 13.05 4.37 7.25
CA LEU A 211 12.89 4.07 5.83
C LEU A 211 12.71 2.57 5.58
N LYS A 212 13.58 1.74 6.18
CA LYS A 212 13.50 0.28 6.05
C LYS A 212 12.14 -0.25 6.54
N LEU A 213 11.70 0.18 7.72
CA LEU A 213 10.44 -0.26 8.30
C LEU A 213 9.24 0.21 7.47
N THR A 214 9.29 1.43 6.95
CA THR A 214 8.25 1.96 6.05
C THR A 214 8.22 1.14 4.77
N ALA A 215 9.36 0.83 4.15
CA ALA A 215 9.42 0.05 2.92
C ALA A 215 8.88 -1.37 3.13
N GLU A 216 9.12 -1.97 4.29
CA GLU A 216 8.68 -3.32 4.65
C GLU A 216 7.18 -3.37 4.98
N ARG A 217 6.66 -2.41 5.77
CA ARG A 217 5.31 -2.51 6.37
C ARG A 217 4.27 -1.57 5.76
N ARG A 218 4.70 -0.43 5.23
CA ARG A 218 3.84 0.60 4.63
C ARG A 218 4.47 1.17 3.35
N PRO A 219 4.75 0.32 2.35
CA PRO A 219 5.41 0.75 1.10
C PRO A 219 4.61 1.80 0.32
N ASP A 220 3.30 1.93 0.62
CA ASP A 220 2.39 2.96 0.12
C ASP A 220 2.81 4.38 0.53
N LEU A 221 3.37 4.55 1.73
CA LEU A 221 3.73 5.87 2.27
C LEU A 221 4.96 6.49 1.60
N ILE A 222 5.84 5.66 1.01
CA ILE A 222 7.05 6.17 0.36
C ILE A 222 6.66 6.82 -0.97
N ASN A 223 6.50 8.14 -0.98
CA ASN A 223 6.04 8.86 -2.16
C ASN A 223 7.14 8.95 -3.23
N LYS A 224 6.87 8.51 -4.47
CA LYS A 224 7.87 8.50 -5.58
C LYS A 224 8.35 9.90 -6.00
N GLN A 225 7.56 10.96 -5.74
CA GLN A 225 7.84 12.31 -6.21
C GLN A 225 8.70 13.15 -5.24
N GLN A 226 8.86 12.72 -3.99
CA GLN A 226 9.59 13.46 -2.95
C GLN A 226 10.80 12.71 -2.40
N SER A 227 11.08 11.50 -2.90
CA SER A 227 12.21 10.71 -2.42
C SER A 227 13.55 11.27 -2.89
N SER A 228 14.48 11.47 -1.94
CA SER A 228 15.87 11.76 -2.25
C SER A 228 16.54 10.57 -2.96
N GLU A 229 17.67 10.80 -3.66
CA GLU A 229 18.41 9.74 -4.35
C GLU A 229 18.81 8.56 -3.41
N GLU A 230 18.99 8.83 -2.11
CA GLU A 230 19.26 7.81 -1.09
C GLU A 230 18.05 6.90 -0.84
N GLU A 231 16.83 7.44 -0.82
CA GLU A 231 15.60 6.66 -0.67
C GLU A 231 15.29 5.80 -1.90
N ILE A 232 15.67 6.28 -3.09
CA ILE A 232 15.60 5.51 -4.33
C ILE A 232 16.62 4.36 -4.33
N LYS A 233 17.83 4.58 -3.78
CA LYS A 233 18.85 3.53 -3.62
C LYS A 233 18.45 2.48 -2.59
N LEU A 234 17.88 2.86 -1.44
CA LEU A 234 17.40 1.91 -0.42
C LEU A 234 16.19 1.08 -0.91
N ARG A 235 15.33 1.65 -1.77
CA ARG A 235 14.25 0.90 -2.46
C ARG A 235 14.76 -0.22 -3.36
N GLN A 236 15.97 -0.12 -3.89
CA GLN A 236 16.56 -1.14 -4.75
C GLN A 236 17.14 -2.34 -3.97
N VAL A 237 17.02 -2.36 -2.63
CA VAL A 237 17.63 -3.38 -1.75
C VAL A 237 16.68 -4.52 -1.35
N HIS A 238 15.50 -4.62 -1.98
CA HIS A 238 14.83 -5.91 -2.13
C HIS A 238 14.84 -6.32 -3.60
N PRO A 239 16.00 -6.79 -4.12
CA PRO A 239 16.00 -7.43 -5.41
C PRO A 239 15.22 -8.73 -5.26
N THR A 240 13.94 -8.74 -5.68
CA THR A 240 13.25 -10.00 -5.94
C THR A 240 14.20 -10.85 -6.78
N ARG A 241 14.49 -12.07 -6.33
CA ARG A 241 15.33 -13.01 -7.10
C ARG A 241 14.50 -13.59 -8.26
N LEU A 242 13.74 -12.74 -8.94
CA LEU A 242 12.86 -13.09 -10.04
C LEU A 242 13.54 -12.76 -11.37
N TYR A 243 13.54 -13.75 -12.25
CA TYR A 243 14.02 -13.68 -13.62
C TYR A 243 12.87 -14.03 -14.56
N ALA A 244 12.98 -13.62 -15.81
CA ALA A 244 12.06 -14.05 -16.86
C ALA A 244 12.83 -14.76 -17.99
N ALA A 245 12.23 -15.75 -18.64
CA ALA A 245 12.73 -16.27 -19.91
C ALA A 245 11.63 -16.37 -20.96
N LEU A 246 11.96 -15.97 -22.19
CA LEU A 246 11.12 -16.11 -23.37
C LEU A 246 11.63 -17.28 -24.22
N LEU A 247 10.84 -18.36 -24.29
CA LEU A 247 11.17 -19.56 -25.03
C LEU A 247 10.65 -19.47 -26.46
N HIS A 248 11.57 -19.63 -27.41
CA HIS A 248 11.25 -19.81 -28.82
C HIS A 248 11.22 -21.28 -29.25
N TYR A 249 11.73 -22.18 -28.41
CA TYR A 249 11.66 -23.63 -28.55
C TYR A 249 11.85 -24.28 -27.18
N PRO A 250 11.17 -25.41 -26.87
CA PRO A 250 10.09 -26.02 -27.62
C PRO A 250 8.75 -25.34 -27.28
N VAL A 251 8.03 -24.87 -28.29
CA VAL A 251 6.68 -24.25 -28.16
C VAL A 251 5.71 -24.85 -29.16
N TYR A 252 4.41 -24.72 -28.91
CA TYR A 252 3.39 -25.17 -29.85
C TYR A 252 3.12 -24.13 -30.96
N ASP A 253 2.80 -24.62 -32.16
CA ASP A 253 2.12 -23.83 -33.20
C ASP A 253 0.59 -23.92 -33.05
N LYS A 254 -0.14 -23.25 -33.96
CA LYS A 254 -1.60 -23.26 -33.98
C LYS A 254 -2.23 -24.64 -34.18
N ASN A 255 -1.44 -25.62 -34.62
CA ASN A 255 -1.88 -27.00 -34.87
C ASN A 255 -1.39 -27.96 -33.77
N GLY A 256 -0.82 -27.45 -32.67
CA GLY A 256 -0.30 -28.26 -31.57
C GLY A 256 1.02 -28.98 -31.88
N ARG A 257 1.76 -28.58 -32.92
CA ARG A 257 3.07 -29.16 -33.26
C ARG A 257 4.17 -28.44 -32.51
N VAL A 258 5.18 -29.17 -32.06
CA VAL A 258 6.38 -28.59 -31.44
C VAL A 258 7.23 -27.94 -32.52
N VAL A 259 7.46 -26.63 -32.41
CA VAL A 259 8.20 -25.83 -33.40
C VAL A 259 9.16 -24.85 -32.74
N THR A 260 10.07 -24.31 -33.55
CA THR A 260 10.86 -23.13 -33.21
C THR A 260 10.20 -21.89 -33.82
N THR A 261 10.01 -20.83 -33.03
CA THR A 261 9.45 -19.55 -33.49
C THR A 261 10.54 -18.50 -33.73
N ALA A 262 10.18 -17.44 -34.45
CA ALA A 262 11.08 -16.32 -34.70
C ALA A 262 11.24 -15.42 -33.46
N VAL A 263 12.44 -14.87 -33.27
CA VAL A 263 12.72 -13.81 -32.30
C VAL A 263 12.39 -12.47 -32.93
N THR A 264 11.57 -11.65 -32.27
CA THR A 264 11.20 -10.33 -32.79
C THR A 264 11.83 -9.20 -31.97
N ASN A 265 12.10 -8.08 -32.65
CA ASN A 265 12.60 -6.87 -32.00
C ASN A 265 11.65 -6.36 -30.92
N MET A 266 10.34 -6.42 -31.18
CA MET A 266 9.33 -5.97 -30.22
C MET A 266 9.32 -6.83 -28.96
N ASP A 267 9.49 -8.15 -29.06
CA ASP A 267 9.48 -9.03 -27.88
C ASP A 267 10.63 -8.71 -26.95
N ILE A 268 11.83 -8.52 -27.50
CA ILE A 268 13.00 -8.13 -26.73
C ILE A 268 12.77 -6.80 -26.04
N HIS A 269 12.32 -5.79 -26.78
CA HIS A 269 12.14 -4.44 -26.24
C HIS A 269 11.06 -4.33 -25.18
N ASP A 270 9.88 -4.88 -25.44
CA ASP A 270 8.71 -4.67 -24.58
C ASP A 270 8.85 -5.48 -23.28
N ILE A 271 9.35 -6.71 -23.38
CA ILE A 271 9.54 -7.57 -22.21
C ILE A 271 10.74 -7.08 -21.39
N ALA A 272 11.86 -6.67 -22.00
CA ALA A 272 12.98 -6.11 -21.25
C ALA A 272 12.59 -4.84 -20.48
N ARG A 273 11.79 -3.96 -21.10
CA ARG A 273 11.28 -2.76 -20.42
C ARG A 273 10.32 -3.13 -19.30
N SER A 274 9.41 -4.07 -19.52
CA SER A 274 8.50 -4.55 -18.47
C SER A 274 9.27 -5.18 -17.31
N ALA A 275 10.24 -6.06 -17.60
CA ALA A 275 11.14 -6.66 -16.63
C ALA A 275 11.89 -5.60 -15.80
N ARG A 276 12.41 -4.56 -16.47
CA ARG A 276 13.09 -3.44 -15.80
C ARG A 276 12.14 -2.61 -14.91
N THR A 277 10.91 -2.38 -15.37
CA THR A 277 9.87 -1.65 -14.63
C THR A 277 9.48 -2.37 -13.34
N TYR A 278 9.26 -3.67 -13.41
CA TYR A 278 8.84 -4.49 -12.26
C TYR A 278 10.02 -5.04 -11.44
N GLY A 279 11.25 -4.65 -11.76
CA GLY A 279 12.43 -4.93 -10.91
C GLY A 279 13.02 -6.33 -11.06
N LEU A 280 12.80 -7.02 -12.18
CA LEU A 280 13.42 -8.32 -12.45
C LEU A 280 14.95 -8.18 -12.54
N ARG A 281 15.66 -9.22 -12.07
CA ARG A 281 17.13 -9.28 -12.12
C ARG A 281 17.68 -9.51 -13.52
N GLY A 282 16.98 -10.31 -14.32
CA GLY A 282 17.40 -10.64 -15.68
C GLY A 282 16.25 -11.08 -16.55
N PHE A 283 16.43 -10.91 -17.86
CA PHE A 283 15.52 -11.39 -18.87
C PHE A 283 16.29 -12.21 -19.90
N TYR A 284 15.89 -13.46 -20.10
CA TYR A 284 16.52 -14.39 -21.02
C TYR A 284 15.69 -14.55 -22.30
N VAL A 285 16.37 -14.53 -23.45
CA VAL A 285 15.79 -14.93 -24.73
C VAL A 285 16.41 -16.27 -25.11
N VAL A 286 15.57 -17.29 -25.23
CA VAL A 286 16.00 -18.69 -25.37
C VAL A 286 15.68 -19.21 -26.75
N THR A 287 16.74 -19.49 -27.53
CA THR A 287 16.62 -20.09 -28.86
C THR A 287 17.92 -20.77 -29.24
N SER A 288 17.84 -21.99 -29.77
CA SER A 288 18.99 -22.74 -30.28
C SER A 288 19.42 -22.29 -31.69
N VAL A 289 18.61 -21.48 -32.37
CA VAL A 289 18.86 -21.05 -33.75
C VAL A 289 19.86 -19.89 -33.76
N LYS A 290 21.10 -20.17 -34.16
CA LYS A 290 22.21 -19.19 -34.16
C LYS A 290 21.93 -17.93 -35.00
N ALA A 291 21.15 -18.04 -36.09
CA ALA A 291 20.76 -16.87 -36.87
C ALA A 291 19.86 -15.91 -36.06
N LEU A 292 18.94 -16.43 -35.27
CA LEU A 292 18.06 -15.64 -34.40
C LEU A 292 18.83 -15.05 -33.21
N GLN A 293 19.79 -15.80 -32.64
CA GLN A 293 20.68 -15.26 -31.62
C GLN A 293 21.52 -14.09 -32.14
N LYS A 294 22.08 -14.19 -33.35
CA LYS A 294 22.83 -13.08 -33.97
C LYS A 294 21.96 -11.84 -34.16
N LEU A 295 20.70 -12.01 -34.55
CA LEU A 295 19.74 -10.92 -34.67
C LEU A 295 19.48 -10.27 -33.31
N ALA A 296 19.17 -11.06 -32.28
CA ALA A 296 18.93 -10.58 -30.93
C ALA A 296 20.15 -9.87 -30.35
N GLN A 297 21.34 -10.42 -30.55
CA GLN A 297 22.60 -9.82 -30.09
C GLN A 297 22.83 -8.45 -30.75
N LYS A 298 22.56 -8.32 -32.05
CA LYS A 298 22.67 -7.04 -32.76
C LYS A 298 21.75 -5.98 -32.17
N ILE A 299 20.53 -6.37 -31.78
CA ILE A 299 19.57 -5.48 -31.11
C ILE A 299 20.12 -5.05 -29.74
N ILE A 300 20.54 -6.00 -28.92
CA ILE A 300 21.08 -5.74 -27.57
C ILE A 300 22.29 -4.80 -27.64
N THR A 301 23.28 -5.13 -28.46
CA THR A 301 24.52 -4.33 -28.61
C THR A 301 24.25 -2.91 -29.09
N HIS A 302 23.28 -2.70 -29.99
CA HIS A 302 22.90 -1.35 -30.45
C HIS A 302 22.45 -0.43 -29.30
N TRP A 303 21.76 -0.98 -28.29
CA TRP A 303 21.24 -0.23 -27.14
C TRP A 303 22.16 -0.22 -25.93
N GLU A 304 23.04 -1.21 -25.80
CA GLU A 304 24.00 -1.31 -24.70
C GLU A 304 25.22 -0.42 -24.92
N THR A 305 25.81 -0.47 -26.11
CA THR A 305 27.09 0.19 -26.44
C THR A 305 27.06 0.99 -27.75
N GLY A 306 25.99 0.92 -28.54
CA GLY A 306 25.82 1.68 -29.78
C GLY A 306 25.17 3.06 -29.61
N TYR A 307 24.90 3.73 -30.74
CA TYR A 307 24.28 5.07 -30.80
C TYR A 307 22.96 5.19 -30.02
N GLY A 308 22.15 4.12 -29.96
CA GLY A 308 20.92 4.10 -29.18
C GLY A 308 21.14 4.30 -27.67
N SER A 309 22.33 3.94 -27.17
CA SER A 309 22.71 4.08 -25.75
C SER A 309 22.99 5.53 -25.33
N GLU A 310 23.44 6.36 -26.26
CA GLU A 310 23.67 7.81 -26.09
C GLU A 310 22.36 8.60 -26.25
N TYR A 311 21.46 8.12 -27.11
CA TYR A 311 20.18 8.75 -27.39
C TYR A 311 19.11 8.52 -26.31
N ASN A 312 19.09 7.35 -25.64
CA ASN A 312 18.07 7.02 -24.65
C ASN A 312 18.56 6.11 -23.52
N HIS A 313 18.91 6.73 -22.39
CA HIS A 313 19.44 6.02 -21.22
C HIS A 313 18.44 5.04 -20.57
N THR A 314 17.13 5.29 -20.63
CA THR A 314 16.14 4.39 -20.01
C THR A 314 16.00 3.07 -20.78
N ARG A 315 16.13 3.11 -22.11
CA ARG A 315 16.16 1.89 -22.95
C ARG A 315 17.45 1.10 -22.78
N LYS A 316 18.58 1.79 -22.61
CA LYS A 316 19.88 1.17 -22.31
C LYS A 316 19.79 0.30 -21.06
N GLU A 317 19.26 0.84 -19.96
CA GLU A 317 19.13 0.08 -18.70
C GLU A 317 18.29 -1.19 -18.83
N ALA A 318 17.20 -1.13 -19.61
CA ALA A 318 16.35 -2.30 -19.81
C ALA A 318 17.05 -3.38 -20.64
N LEU A 319 17.71 -3.00 -21.73
CA LEU A 319 18.32 -3.95 -22.67
C LEU A 319 19.64 -4.53 -22.16
N ALA A 320 20.38 -3.82 -21.31
CA ALA A 320 21.60 -4.31 -20.68
C ALA A 320 21.38 -5.55 -19.79
N ARG A 321 20.13 -5.88 -19.44
CA ARG A 321 19.77 -7.06 -18.63
C ARG A 321 19.31 -8.26 -19.47
N VAL A 322 19.32 -8.14 -20.79
CA VAL A 322 18.91 -9.21 -21.70
C VAL A 322 20.07 -10.17 -21.91
N ARG A 323 19.83 -11.47 -21.69
CA ARG A 323 20.82 -12.53 -21.87
C ARG A 323 20.32 -13.55 -22.90
N LEU A 324 21.20 -14.02 -23.77
CA LEU A 324 20.88 -15.05 -24.76
C LEU A 324 21.36 -16.41 -24.27
N LYS A 325 20.51 -17.43 -24.41
CA LYS A 325 20.84 -18.82 -24.07
C LYS A 325 20.30 -19.78 -25.14
N ASP A 326 20.96 -20.93 -25.30
CA ASP A 326 20.57 -21.94 -26.28
C ASP A 326 19.32 -22.71 -25.82
N THR A 327 19.29 -23.08 -24.54
CA THR A 327 18.25 -23.93 -23.94
C THR A 327 17.72 -23.35 -22.62
N LEU A 328 16.59 -23.89 -22.14
CA LEU A 328 16.06 -23.57 -20.81
C LEU A 328 17.02 -24.02 -19.69
N ASP A 329 17.67 -25.17 -19.86
CA ASP A 329 18.64 -25.68 -18.88
C ASP A 329 19.82 -24.71 -18.72
N ASP A 330 20.30 -24.11 -19.81
CA ASP A 330 21.36 -23.10 -19.75
C ASP A 330 20.93 -21.85 -18.96
N VAL A 331 19.63 -21.50 -18.97
CA VAL A 331 19.08 -20.41 -18.15
C VAL A 331 19.05 -20.80 -16.69
N ILE A 332 18.56 -22.00 -16.39
CA ILE A 332 18.48 -22.53 -15.02
C ILE A 332 19.87 -22.58 -14.39
N ILE A 333 20.87 -23.09 -15.12
CA ILE A 333 22.28 -23.15 -14.68
C ILE A 333 22.84 -21.74 -14.44
N ASP A 334 22.51 -20.77 -15.31
CA ASP A 334 22.97 -19.39 -15.16
C ASP A 334 22.40 -18.73 -13.90
N VAL A 335 21.10 -18.91 -13.65
CA VAL A 335 20.42 -18.40 -12.45
C VAL A 335 20.92 -19.10 -11.19
N GLU A 336 21.12 -20.42 -11.22
CA GLU A 336 21.67 -21.18 -10.11
C GLU A 336 23.08 -20.72 -9.75
N ARG A 337 23.93 -20.48 -10.75
CA ARG A 337 25.27 -19.92 -10.53
C ARG A 337 25.23 -18.53 -9.91
N GLU A 338 24.27 -17.69 -10.32
CA GLU A 338 24.13 -16.33 -9.80
C GLU A 338 23.54 -16.30 -8.37
N CYS A 339 22.62 -17.21 -8.05
CA CYS A 339 21.88 -17.20 -6.79
C CYS A 339 22.38 -18.21 -5.74
N GLY A 340 23.19 -19.19 -6.14
CA GLY A 340 23.66 -20.30 -5.31
C GLY A 340 22.62 -21.41 -5.08
N GLU A 341 21.47 -21.33 -5.72
CA GLU A 341 20.36 -22.28 -5.60
C GLU A 341 19.57 -22.33 -6.92
N LYS A 342 19.04 -23.52 -7.28
CA LYS A 342 18.22 -23.71 -8.48
C LYS A 342 16.91 -22.89 -8.40
N PRO A 343 16.51 -22.17 -9.46
CA PRO A 343 15.26 -21.41 -9.45
C PRO A 343 14.02 -22.31 -9.42
N ARG A 344 12.98 -21.85 -8.71
CA ARG A 344 11.63 -22.37 -8.86
C ARG A 344 11.03 -21.87 -10.17
N LEU A 345 10.54 -22.78 -10.99
CA LEU A 345 9.98 -22.49 -12.30
C LEU A 345 8.48 -22.13 -12.18
N VAL A 346 8.15 -20.94 -12.66
CA VAL A 346 6.77 -20.42 -12.73
C VAL A 346 6.38 -20.34 -14.21
N MET A 347 5.47 -21.20 -14.65
CA MET A 347 5.05 -21.26 -16.04
C MET A 347 3.83 -20.39 -16.30
N THR A 348 3.74 -19.86 -17.52
CA THR A 348 2.57 -19.14 -18.02
C THR A 348 1.82 -19.99 -19.05
N SER A 349 0.49 -19.94 -19.02
CA SER A 349 -0.36 -20.68 -19.96
C SER A 349 -1.68 -19.94 -20.18
N ALA A 350 -2.08 -19.77 -21.43
CA ALA A 350 -3.44 -19.32 -21.78
C ALA A 350 -4.48 -20.47 -21.67
N ARG A 351 -4.02 -21.72 -21.56
CA ARG A 351 -4.87 -22.91 -21.45
C ARG A 351 -5.35 -23.07 -20.01
N SER A 352 -6.67 -23.18 -19.79
CA SER A 352 -7.25 -23.56 -18.49
C SER A 352 -6.86 -25.01 -18.12
N GLY A 353 -6.90 -25.35 -16.83
CA GLY A 353 -6.50 -26.69 -16.37
C GLY A 353 -6.57 -26.84 -14.86
N LYS A 354 -6.40 -28.06 -14.35
CA LYS A 354 -6.26 -28.31 -12.90
C LYS A 354 -4.85 -27.93 -12.44
N GLY A 355 -4.68 -27.57 -11.16
CA GLY A 355 -3.39 -27.23 -10.57
C GLY A 355 -2.83 -25.86 -11.00
N ARG A 356 -3.72 -24.90 -11.30
CA ARG A 356 -3.31 -23.51 -11.56
C ARG A 356 -3.11 -22.78 -10.25
N THR A 357 -2.04 -22.00 -10.17
CA THR A 357 -1.74 -21.12 -9.05
C THR A 357 -2.38 -19.75 -9.33
N PRO A 358 -3.33 -19.30 -8.48
CA PRO A 358 -3.92 -17.98 -8.62
C PRO A 358 -2.88 -16.87 -8.48
N PHE A 359 -3.09 -15.72 -9.14
CA PHE A 359 -2.12 -14.61 -9.09
C PHE A 359 -1.87 -14.10 -7.66
N GLY A 360 -2.90 -14.09 -6.81
CA GLY A 360 -2.76 -13.71 -5.40
C GLY A 360 -1.90 -14.68 -4.60
N GLU A 361 -2.00 -15.99 -4.86
CA GLU A 361 -1.17 -17.00 -4.22
C GLU A 361 0.28 -16.88 -4.70
N ALA A 362 0.49 -16.78 -6.02
CA ALA A 362 1.81 -16.60 -6.60
C ALA A 362 2.52 -15.33 -6.08
N ARG A 363 1.78 -14.23 -5.90
CA ARG A 363 2.29 -13.00 -5.28
C ARG A 363 2.74 -13.24 -3.84
N ASN A 364 1.87 -13.84 -3.01
CA ASN A 364 2.19 -14.14 -1.62
C ASN A 364 3.44 -15.00 -1.48
N MET A 365 3.67 -15.92 -2.42
CA MET A 365 4.87 -16.76 -2.44
C MET A 365 6.13 -15.97 -2.76
N LEU A 366 6.08 -15.08 -3.75
CA LEU A 366 7.20 -14.20 -4.08
C LEU A 366 7.56 -13.25 -2.92
N GLU A 367 6.56 -12.82 -2.14
CA GLU A 367 6.75 -11.95 -0.97
C GLU A 367 7.30 -12.70 0.25
N LYS A 368 6.81 -13.92 0.52
CA LYS A 368 7.20 -14.70 1.70
C LYS A 368 8.57 -15.37 1.59
N GLU A 369 9.06 -15.58 0.37
CA GLU A 369 10.32 -16.29 0.13
C GLU A 369 11.33 -15.44 -0.68
N PRO A 370 11.72 -14.25 -0.21
CA PRO A 370 12.56 -13.31 -0.98
C PRO A 370 13.99 -13.85 -1.24
N SER A 371 14.42 -14.88 -0.50
CA SER A 371 15.71 -15.56 -0.68
C SER A 371 15.70 -16.62 -1.79
N VAL A 372 14.53 -17.10 -2.21
CA VAL A 372 14.40 -18.16 -3.21
C VAL A 372 14.42 -17.56 -4.61
N PRO A 373 15.25 -18.06 -5.54
CA PRO A 373 15.21 -17.63 -6.93
C PRO A 373 13.97 -18.19 -7.65
N PHE A 374 13.30 -17.35 -8.43
CA PHE A 374 12.16 -17.71 -9.26
C PHE A 374 12.46 -17.39 -10.73
N LEU A 375 12.03 -18.28 -11.64
CA LEU A 375 12.16 -18.09 -13.08
C LEU A 375 10.78 -18.17 -13.73
N LEU A 376 10.30 -17.02 -14.21
CA LEU A 376 9.04 -16.87 -14.92
C LEU A 376 9.20 -17.20 -16.40
N LEU A 377 8.48 -18.20 -16.90
CA LEU A 377 8.63 -18.72 -18.25
C LEU A 377 7.47 -18.33 -19.16
N PHE A 378 7.82 -17.69 -20.27
CA PHE A 378 6.91 -17.29 -21.34
C PHE A 378 7.16 -18.14 -22.58
N GLY A 379 6.09 -18.72 -23.13
CA GLY A 379 6.12 -19.41 -24.42
C GLY A 379 5.65 -18.50 -25.55
N THR A 380 6.39 -18.50 -26.65
CA THR A 380 5.98 -17.86 -27.90
C THR A 380 5.06 -18.79 -28.73
N GLY A 381 4.59 -18.33 -29.88
CA GLY A 381 3.67 -19.12 -30.72
C GLY A 381 2.33 -19.32 -30.03
N TRP A 382 1.93 -20.56 -29.81
CA TRP A 382 0.72 -20.96 -29.07
C TRP A 382 1.03 -21.46 -27.64
N GLY A 383 2.22 -21.13 -27.13
CA GLY A 383 2.61 -21.35 -25.74
C GLY A 383 3.56 -22.54 -25.53
N LEU A 384 3.94 -22.74 -24.28
CA LEU A 384 4.88 -23.79 -23.85
C LEU A 384 4.30 -25.19 -24.11
N THR A 385 5.18 -26.13 -24.46
CA THR A 385 4.81 -27.54 -24.63
C THR A 385 4.50 -28.22 -23.30
N ASP A 386 3.75 -29.32 -23.34
CA ASP A 386 3.37 -30.03 -22.10
C ASP A 386 4.59 -30.66 -21.41
N ALA A 387 5.62 -31.01 -22.17
CA ALA A 387 6.91 -31.44 -21.63
C ALA A 387 7.54 -30.35 -20.75
N VAL A 388 7.55 -29.09 -21.22
CA VAL A 388 8.07 -27.96 -20.43
C VAL A 388 7.18 -27.66 -19.23
N LEU A 389 5.85 -27.78 -19.36
CA LEU A 389 4.93 -27.58 -18.25
C LEU A 389 5.05 -28.65 -17.16
N ALA A 390 5.42 -29.88 -17.51
CA ALA A 390 5.59 -30.97 -16.55
C ALA A 390 6.74 -30.72 -15.55
N ASP A 391 7.76 -29.96 -15.95
CA ASP A 391 8.91 -29.61 -15.11
C ASP A 391 8.65 -28.38 -14.21
N SER A 392 7.43 -27.86 -14.21
CA SER A 392 7.07 -26.66 -13.45
C SER A 392 6.94 -26.90 -11.95
N ASN A 393 7.32 -25.91 -11.16
CA ASN A 393 6.93 -25.86 -9.75
C ASN A 393 5.52 -25.28 -9.60
N TYR A 394 5.20 -24.27 -10.43
CA TYR A 394 3.92 -23.59 -10.44
C TYR A 394 3.50 -23.28 -11.87
N ILE A 395 2.19 -23.33 -12.14
CA ILE A 395 1.64 -22.85 -13.40
C ILE A 395 0.57 -21.81 -13.08
N LEU A 396 0.78 -20.58 -13.52
CA LEU A 396 -0.16 -19.49 -13.26
C LEU A 396 -1.52 -19.77 -13.93
N GLU A 397 -2.57 -19.28 -13.29
CA GLU A 397 -3.88 -19.18 -13.94
C GLU A 397 -3.80 -18.31 -15.21
N PRO A 398 -4.63 -18.60 -16.22
CA PRO A 398 -4.62 -17.82 -17.45
C PRO A 398 -5.04 -16.37 -17.20
N ILE A 399 -4.59 -15.46 -18.08
CA ILE A 399 -5.13 -14.11 -18.11
C ILE A 399 -6.53 -14.18 -18.70
N GLU A 400 -7.53 -14.00 -17.86
CA GLU A 400 -8.93 -13.88 -18.29
C GLU A 400 -9.31 -12.41 -18.45
N GLY A 401 -10.11 -12.14 -19.50
CA GLY A 401 -10.74 -10.86 -19.77
C GLY A 401 -12.27 -10.99 -19.75
N GLY A 402 -13.00 -9.94 -20.15
CA GLY A 402 -14.47 -9.93 -20.17
C GLY A 402 -15.11 -10.73 -21.31
N THR A 403 -14.33 -11.48 -22.09
CA THR A 403 -14.76 -12.24 -23.28
C THR A 403 -14.04 -13.58 -23.35
N ASP A 404 -14.44 -14.46 -24.26
CA ASP A 404 -13.80 -15.75 -24.53
C ASP A 404 -12.46 -15.65 -25.31
N TYR A 405 -12.10 -14.47 -25.83
CA TYR A 405 -10.81 -14.25 -26.48
C TYR A 405 -9.64 -14.22 -25.48
N ASN A 406 -8.76 -15.22 -25.54
CA ASN A 406 -7.61 -15.38 -24.63
C ASN A 406 -6.23 -15.47 -25.31
N HIS A 407 -6.15 -15.14 -26.61
CA HIS A 407 -4.91 -15.22 -27.39
C HIS A 407 -4.16 -13.87 -27.44
N LEU A 408 -3.61 -13.48 -26.29
CA LEU A 408 -2.80 -12.26 -26.16
C LEU A 408 -1.41 -12.41 -26.81
N SER A 409 -0.84 -11.29 -27.26
CA SER A 409 0.58 -11.27 -27.60
C SER A 409 1.42 -11.57 -26.34
N VAL A 410 2.55 -12.28 -26.50
CA VAL A 410 3.41 -12.62 -25.36
C VAL A 410 3.91 -11.39 -24.60
N ARG A 411 4.07 -10.25 -25.29
CA ARG A 411 4.47 -8.96 -24.70
C ARG A 411 3.38 -8.38 -23.80
N SER A 412 2.14 -8.39 -24.29
CA SER A 412 0.97 -7.97 -23.50
C SER A 412 0.77 -8.88 -22.30
N ALA A 413 0.87 -10.19 -22.51
CA ALA A 413 0.75 -11.18 -21.44
C ALA A 413 1.85 -10.97 -20.38
N ALA A 414 3.10 -10.77 -20.79
CA ALA A 414 4.21 -10.50 -19.88
C ALA A 414 3.98 -9.24 -19.03
N ALA A 415 3.56 -8.14 -19.65
CA ALA A 415 3.26 -6.90 -18.91
C ALA A 415 2.14 -7.11 -17.88
N ILE A 416 1.02 -7.75 -18.27
CA ILE A 416 -0.11 -8.01 -17.37
C ILE A 416 0.27 -8.96 -16.24
N ILE A 417 1.01 -10.03 -16.54
CA ILE A 417 1.46 -11.01 -15.53
C ILE A 417 2.40 -10.34 -14.54
N LEU A 418 3.36 -9.56 -15.02
CA LEU A 418 4.28 -8.83 -14.15
C LEU A 418 3.53 -7.81 -13.27
N ASP A 419 2.51 -7.15 -13.80
CA ASP A 419 1.64 -6.26 -13.02
C ASP A 419 0.83 -7.01 -11.96
N ARG A 420 0.23 -8.16 -12.32
CA ARG A 420 -0.50 -8.98 -11.37
C ARG A 420 0.40 -9.58 -10.29
N LEU A 421 1.66 -9.88 -10.60
CA LEU A 421 2.60 -10.43 -9.62
C LEU A 421 3.29 -9.37 -8.77
N LEU A 422 3.67 -8.23 -9.35
CA LEU A 422 4.59 -7.25 -8.76
C LEU A 422 4.09 -5.80 -8.83
N GLY A 423 2.93 -5.56 -9.44
CA GLY A 423 2.29 -4.26 -9.51
C GLY A 423 1.85 -3.78 -8.13
N LYS A 424 1.88 -2.46 -7.96
CA LYS A 424 1.36 -1.82 -6.74
C LYS A 424 -0.16 -1.85 -6.80
N GLN A 425 -0.79 -2.49 -5.82
CA GLN A 425 -2.23 -2.34 -5.59
C GLN A 425 -2.52 -1.14 -4.72
#